data_AF-A0A4R2GFY0-F1
#
_entry.id   AF-A0A4R2GFY0-F1
#
_cell.length_a   1.000
_cell.length_b   1.000
_cell.length_c   1.000
_cell.angle_alpha   90.00
_cell.angle_beta   90.00
_cell.angle_gamma   90.00
#
_symmetry.space_group_name_H-M   'P 1'
#
loop_
_entity.id
_entity.type
_entity.pdbx_description
1 polymer ?
#
loop_
_entity_poly.entity_id
_entity_poly.type
_entity_poly.pdbx_seq_one_letter_code
_entity_poly.pdbx_strand_id
1 'polypeptide(L)'
;MNNTLLIFLPSVIVVVFTLILIYLFMNQENRRRHQEIRVKESSEMFKLRMQAYERLTLLLERLNPESLILREQRHDLSALQFQTHLLKIIRTEFDHNLTMQIYVTIPTWEKVKAAKEGLVRLINTTANNIDKKAPALELGRFLIENTGRDLNLYFNDAIASIRKEMNDLYGK
;
A
#
# COMPACT_ATOMS: atom_id res chain seq x y z
N MET A 1 32.44 72.07 17.31
CA MET A 1 31.89 71.19 16.26
C MET A 1 31.99 69.71 16.69
N ASN A 2 31.57 69.36 17.92
CA ASN A 2 31.83 68.04 18.52
C ASN A 2 30.59 67.30 19.09
N ASN A 3 29.37 67.84 18.95
CA ASN A 3 28.16 67.18 19.51
C ASN A 3 27.38 66.32 18.50
N THR A 4 27.65 66.43 17.20
CA THR A 4 26.91 65.66 16.18
C THR A 4 27.27 64.18 16.21
N LEU A 5 28.55 63.84 16.40
CA LEU A 5 29.02 62.46 16.55
C LEU A 5 28.38 61.73 17.76
N LEU A 6 28.19 62.43 18.88
CA LEU A 6 27.52 61.86 20.05
C LEU A 6 26.02 61.57 19.79
N ILE A 7 25.38 62.36 18.93
CA ILE A 7 23.96 62.21 18.58
C ILE A 7 23.74 61.07 17.58
N PHE A 8 24.69 60.80 16.67
CA PHE A 8 24.57 59.69 15.69
C PHE A 8 24.91 58.31 16.28
N LEU A 9 25.70 58.25 17.35
CA LEU A 9 26.08 56.99 18.03
C LEU A 9 24.87 56.11 18.43
N PRO A 10 23.82 56.62 19.11
CA PRO A 10 22.65 55.81 19.44
C PRO A 10 21.91 55.32 18.20
N SER A 11 21.83 56.11 17.13
CA SER A 11 21.21 55.68 15.87
C SER A 11 21.97 54.54 15.21
N VAL A 12 23.31 54.56 15.22
CA VAL A 12 24.14 53.46 14.69
C VAL A 12 23.94 52.19 15.52
N ILE A 13 23.88 52.30 16.84
CA ILE A 13 23.63 51.16 17.74
C ILE A 13 22.27 50.52 17.43
N VAL A 14 21.23 51.34 17.27
CA VAL A 14 19.88 50.85 16.90
C VAL A 14 19.92 50.13 15.56
N VAL A 15 20.57 50.69 14.53
CA VAL A 15 20.69 50.04 13.22
C VAL A 15 21.41 48.69 13.32
N VAL A 16 22.55 48.62 14.02
CA VAL A 16 23.29 47.36 14.22
C VAL A 16 22.45 46.34 14.97
N PHE A 17 21.77 46.75 16.03
CA PHE A 17 20.90 45.87 16.81
C PHE A 17 19.72 45.35 15.98
N THR A 18 19.07 46.22 15.20
CA THR A 18 17.99 45.83 14.28
C THR A 18 18.49 44.86 13.22
N LEU A 19 19.68 45.07 12.63
CA LEU A 19 20.28 44.13 11.67
C LEU A 19 20.55 42.76 12.29
N ILE A 20 21.04 42.72 13.54
CA ILE A 20 21.24 41.46 14.29
C ILE A 20 19.90 40.75 14.53
N LEU A 21 18.87 41.47 14.98
CA LEU A 21 17.54 40.89 15.19
C LEU A 21 16.94 40.34 13.90
N ILE A 22 17.05 41.07 12.79
CA ILE A 22 16.59 40.62 11.47
C ILE A 22 17.33 39.34 11.05
N TYR A 23 18.66 39.30 11.24
CA TYR A 23 19.46 38.12 10.91
C TYR A 23 19.06 36.89 11.75
N LEU A 24 18.89 37.05 13.06
CA LEU A 24 18.44 35.98 13.96
C LEU A 24 17.04 35.49 13.61
N PHE A 25 16.11 36.42 13.35
CA PHE A 25 14.74 36.11 12.93
C PHE A 25 14.72 35.34 11.60
N MET A 26 15.45 35.81 10.57
CA MET A 26 15.53 35.13 9.28
C MET A 26 16.11 33.71 9.42
N ASN A 27 17.13 33.53 10.25
CA ASN A 27 17.73 32.21 10.47
C ASN A 27 16.75 31.26 11.20
N GLN A 28 15.99 31.76 12.19
CA GLN A 28 14.97 30.99 12.88
C GLN A 28 13.79 30.64 11.96
N GLU A 29 13.30 31.60 11.17
CA GLU A 29 12.22 31.42 10.21
C GLU A 29 12.61 30.42 9.11
N ASN A 30 13.83 30.48 8.58
CA ASN A 30 14.33 29.51 7.61
C ASN A 30 14.38 28.10 8.22
N ARG A 31 14.85 27.95 9.47
CA ARG A 31 14.84 26.66 10.17
C ARG A 31 13.42 26.13 10.37
N ARG A 32 12.48 27.00 10.76
CA ARG A 32 11.07 26.63 10.95
C ARG A 32 10.44 26.18 9.64
N ARG A 33 10.65 26.92 8.54
CA ARG A 33 10.17 26.56 7.20
C ARG A 33 10.72 25.21 6.73
N HIS A 34 12.01 24.94 6.93
CA HIS A 34 12.58 23.63 6.59
C HIS A 34 11.98 22.49 7.42
N GLN A 35 11.69 22.72 8.71
CA GLN A 35 10.99 21.74 9.55
C GLN A 35 9.56 21.52 9.07
N GLU A 36 8.82 22.58 8.76
CA GLU A 36 7.46 22.50 8.22
C GLU A 36 7.41 21.73 6.90
N ILE A 37 8.36 21.95 5.98
CA ILE A 37 8.47 21.20 4.72
C ILE A 37 8.70 19.71 5.00
N ARG A 38 9.65 19.37 5.89
CA ARG A 38 9.93 17.97 6.25
C ARG A 38 8.74 17.28 6.91
N VAL A 39 8.01 17.98 7.78
CA VAL A 39 6.79 17.47 8.40
C VAL A 39 5.70 17.22 7.34
N LYS A 40 5.53 18.15 6.40
CA LYS A 40 4.59 17.98 5.28
C LYS A 40 4.95 16.79 4.39
N GLU A 41 6.21 16.67 3.96
CA GLU A 41 6.69 15.53 3.18
C GLU A 41 6.48 14.20 3.91
N SER A 42 6.77 14.17 5.21
CA SER A 42 6.53 12.99 6.05
C SER A 42 5.03 12.65 6.15
N SER A 43 4.16 13.65 6.22
CA SER A 43 2.70 13.46 6.28
C SER A 43 2.13 12.94 4.94
N GLU A 44 2.61 13.45 3.82
CA GLU A 44 2.21 12.94 2.49
C GLU A 44 2.70 11.50 2.28
N MET A 45 3.95 11.20 2.64
CA MET A 45 4.47 9.82 2.60
C MET A 45 3.66 8.88 3.50
N PHE A 46 3.27 9.34 4.69
CA PHE A 46 2.42 8.59 5.61
C PHE A 46 1.08 8.22 4.95
N LYS A 47 0.39 9.19 4.33
CA LYS A 47 -0.88 8.96 3.63
C LYS A 47 -0.75 7.92 2.52
N LEU A 48 0.29 8.03 1.69
CA LEU A 48 0.54 7.09 0.60
C LEU A 48 0.76 5.66 1.11
N ARG A 49 1.51 5.49 2.20
CA ARG A 49 1.73 4.18 2.82
C ARG A 49 0.45 3.59 3.40
N MET A 50 -0.36 4.40 4.10
CA MET A 50 -1.65 3.94 4.63
C MET A 50 -2.60 3.49 3.51
N GLN A 51 -2.66 4.27 2.43
CA GLN A 51 -3.45 3.92 1.26
C GLN A 51 -2.95 2.62 0.60
N ALA A 52 -1.63 2.40 0.56
CA ALA A 52 -1.07 1.16 0.03
C ALA A 52 -1.45 -0.06 0.88
N TYR A 53 -1.40 0.05 2.21
CA TYR A 53 -1.83 -1.02 3.11
C TYR A 53 -3.32 -1.34 2.96
N GLU A 54 -4.19 -0.33 2.84
CA GLU A 54 -5.61 -0.51 2.56
C GLU A 54 -5.83 -1.25 1.23
N ARG A 55 -5.18 -0.79 0.16
CA ARG A 55 -5.31 -1.38 -1.17
C ARG A 55 -4.81 -2.82 -1.24
N LEU A 56 -3.70 -3.13 -0.60
CA LEU A 56 -3.18 -4.50 -0.54
C LEU A 56 -4.07 -5.42 0.31
N THR A 57 -4.64 -4.91 1.39
CA THR A 57 -5.62 -5.68 2.18
C THR A 57 -6.87 -5.95 1.34
N LEU A 58 -7.39 -4.94 0.64
CA LEU A 58 -8.54 -5.08 -0.25
C LEU A 58 -8.27 -6.05 -1.40
N LEU A 59 -7.06 -6.03 -1.97
CA LEU A 59 -6.63 -7.00 -2.98
C LEU A 59 -6.74 -8.44 -2.44
N LEU A 60 -6.22 -8.70 -1.23
CA LEU A 60 -6.27 -10.02 -0.62
C LEU A 60 -7.70 -10.47 -0.34
N GLU A 61 -8.56 -9.58 0.15
CA GLU A 61 -9.99 -9.86 0.35
C GLU A 61 -10.70 -10.14 -0.99
N ARG A 62 -10.41 -9.37 -2.05
CA ARG A 62 -10.98 -9.60 -3.39
C ARG A 62 -10.53 -10.90 -4.02
N LEU A 63 -9.28 -11.29 -3.79
CA LEU A 63 -8.70 -12.53 -4.27
C LEU A 63 -8.97 -13.72 -3.33
N ASN A 64 -9.67 -13.53 -2.21
CA ASN A 64 -10.01 -14.63 -1.32
C ASN A 64 -10.72 -15.74 -2.13
N PRO A 65 -10.24 -17.00 -2.09
CA PRO A 65 -10.65 -18.04 -3.04
C PRO A 65 -12.17 -18.25 -3.04
N GLU A 66 -12.75 -18.49 -1.86
CA GLU A 66 -14.18 -18.80 -1.71
C GLU A 66 -15.04 -17.63 -2.22
N SER A 67 -14.71 -16.41 -1.78
CA SER A 67 -15.47 -15.21 -2.18
C SER A 67 -15.35 -14.91 -3.68
N LEU A 68 -14.16 -15.13 -4.26
CA LEU A 68 -13.90 -14.90 -5.68
C LEU A 68 -14.68 -15.89 -6.54
N ILE A 69 -14.63 -17.18 -6.20
CA ILE A 69 -15.32 -18.24 -6.96
C ILE A 69 -16.83 -17.99 -6.94
N LEU A 70 -17.41 -17.73 -5.77
CA LEU A 70 -18.85 -17.48 -5.63
C LEU A 70 -19.28 -16.21 -6.38
N ARG A 71 -18.49 -15.14 -6.32
CA ARG A 71 -18.79 -13.86 -6.99
C ARG A 71 -18.73 -13.98 -8.51
N GLU A 72 -17.81 -14.76 -9.03
CA GLU A 72 -17.56 -14.85 -10.48
C GLU A 72 -18.27 -16.02 -11.16
N GLN A 73 -18.95 -16.88 -10.39
CA GLN A 73 -19.66 -18.04 -10.89
C GLN A 73 -20.74 -17.63 -11.90
N ARG A 74 -20.73 -18.25 -13.09
CA ARG A 74 -21.77 -18.06 -14.12
C ARG A 74 -22.23 -19.39 -14.70
N HIS A 75 -23.51 -19.48 -15.07
CA HIS A 75 -24.14 -20.71 -15.56
C HIS A 75 -23.85 -21.00 -17.03
N ASP A 76 -23.45 -20.00 -17.81
CA ASP A 76 -23.24 -20.06 -19.26
C ASP A 76 -21.82 -20.48 -19.66
N LEU A 77 -20.91 -20.63 -18.70
CA LEU A 77 -19.50 -20.94 -18.97
C LEU A 77 -19.20 -22.44 -18.86
N SER A 78 -18.30 -22.90 -19.71
CA SER A 78 -17.58 -24.17 -19.52
C SER A 78 -16.46 -24.02 -18.48
N ALA A 79 -15.97 -25.13 -17.93
CA ALA A 79 -14.87 -25.18 -16.97
C ALA A 79 -13.61 -24.46 -17.50
N LEU A 80 -13.25 -24.68 -18.76
CA LEU A 80 -12.10 -24.00 -19.38
C LEU A 80 -12.27 -22.47 -19.47
N GLN A 81 -13.47 -22.02 -19.85
CA GLN A 81 -13.78 -20.59 -19.92
C GLN A 81 -13.76 -19.97 -18.53
N PHE A 82 -14.30 -20.66 -17.53
CA PHE A 82 -14.31 -20.19 -16.15
C PHE A 82 -12.91 -20.11 -15.54
N GLN A 83 -12.06 -21.13 -15.76
CA GLN A 83 -10.63 -21.08 -15.40
C GLN A 83 -9.95 -19.83 -16.00
N THR A 84 -10.13 -19.61 -17.30
CA THR A 84 -9.54 -18.47 -18.01
C THR A 84 -10.04 -17.13 -17.46
N HIS A 85 -11.34 -17.06 -17.15
CA HIS A 85 -11.99 -15.89 -16.54
C HIS A 85 -11.38 -15.56 -15.18
N LEU A 86 -11.28 -16.54 -14.28
CA LEU A 86 -10.69 -16.36 -12.95
C LEU A 86 -9.23 -15.89 -13.02
N LEU A 87 -8.41 -16.55 -13.86
CA LEU A 87 -7.00 -16.17 -14.03
C LEU A 87 -6.85 -14.74 -14.57
N LYS A 88 -7.74 -14.32 -15.47
CA LYS A 88 -7.76 -12.95 -16.00
C LYS A 88 -8.09 -11.94 -14.90
N ILE A 89 -9.08 -12.22 -14.05
CA ILE A 89 -9.43 -11.34 -12.92
C ILE A 89 -8.26 -11.22 -11.95
N ILE A 90 -7.66 -12.34 -11.55
CA ILE A 90 -6.52 -12.35 -10.62
C ILE A 90 -5.38 -11.49 -11.16
N ARG A 91 -5.03 -11.65 -12.44
CA ARG A 91 -4.00 -10.84 -13.09
C ARG A 91 -4.36 -9.36 -13.10
N THR A 92 -5.59 -9.03 -13.48
CA THR A 92 -6.05 -7.64 -13.60
C THR A 92 -6.03 -6.94 -12.25
N GLU A 93 -6.61 -7.54 -11.21
CA GLU A 93 -6.60 -6.99 -9.84
C GLU A 93 -5.18 -6.84 -9.29
N PHE A 94 -4.30 -7.82 -9.55
CA PHE A 94 -2.91 -7.74 -9.13
C PHE A 94 -2.15 -6.63 -9.85
N ASP A 95 -2.29 -6.51 -11.18
CA ASP A 95 -1.63 -5.48 -11.99
C ASP A 95 -2.07 -4.07 -11.58
N HIS A 96 -3.36 -3.88 -11.23
CA HIS A 96 -3.87 -2.61 -10.68
C HIS A 96 -3.24 -2.21 -9.34
N ASN A 97 -2.80 -3.18 -8.54
CA ASN A 97 -2.22 -2.96 -7.22
C ASN A 97 -0.69 -3.14 -7.19
N LEU A 98 -0.07 -3.51 -8.31
CA LEU A 98 1.36 -3.81 -8.40
C LEU A 98 2.25 -2.64 -7.94
N THR A 99 1.83 -1.41 -8.22
CA THR A 99 2.60 -0.23 -7.82
C THR A 99 2.66 -0.04 -6.30
N MET A 100 1.77 -0.68 -5.53
CA MET A 100 1.78 -0.60 -4.06
C MET A 100 3.01 -1.25 -3.43
N GLN A 101 3.72 -2.11 -4.17
CA GLN A 101 4.92 -2.81 -3.70
C GLN A 101 6.03 -1.86 -3.20
N ILE A 102 6.08 -0.62 -3.70
CA ILE A 102 7.11 0.36 -3.32
C ILE A 102 6.88 0.96 -1.93
N TYR A 103 5.67 0.79 -1.38
CA TYR A 103 5.26 1.38 -0.10
C TYR A 103 5.27 0.38 1.06
N VAL A 104 5.59 -0.88 0.79
CA VAL A 104 5.65 -1.95 1.79
C VAL A 104 7.02 -2.60 1.84
N THR A 105 7.32 -3.32 2.92
CA THR A 105 8.58 -4.06 3.01
C THR A 105 8.58 -5.28 2.06
N ILE A 106 9.78 -5.68 1.63
CA ILE A 106 9.97 -6.87 0.78
C ILE A 106 9.32 -8.11 1.40
N PRO A 107 9.50 -8.45 2.70
CA PRO A 107 8.88 -9.63 3.29
C PRO A 107 7.34 -9.60 3.25
N THR A 108 6.72 -8.44 3.46
CA THR A 108 5.26 -8.28 3.36
C THR A 108 4.81 -8.48 1.90
N TRP A 109 5.54 -7.91 0.95
CA TRP A 109 5.24 -8.08 -0.47
C TRP A 109 5.36 -9.55 -0.95
N GLU A 110 6.37 -10.28 -0.49
CA GLU A 110 6.53 -11.70 -0.81
C GLU A 110 5.32 -12.53 -0.35
N LYS A 111 4.74 -12.22 0.81
CA LYS A 111 3.53 -12.91 1.29
C LYS A 111 2.30 -12.61 0.41
N VAL A 112 2.13 -11.37 -0.04
CA VAL A 112 1.06 -11.00 -0.98
C VAL A 112 1.20 -11.79 -2.29
N LYS A 113 2.42 -11.88 -2.83
CA LYS A 113 2.70 -12.69 -4.01
C LYS A 113 2.42 -14.18 -3.77
N ALA A 114 2.86 -14.72 -2.63
CA ALA A 114 2.64 -16.12 -2.28
C ALA A 114 1.14 -16.48 -2.23
N ALA A 115 0.31 -15.62 -1.65
CA ALA A 115 -1.15 -15.80 -1.64
C ALA A 115 -1.74 -15.84 -3.05
N LYS A 116 -1.37 -14.86 -3.90
CA LYS A 116 -1.81 -14.81 -5.31
C LYS A 116 -1.35 -16.04 -6.10
N GLU A 117 -0.10 -16.48 -5.92
CA GLU A 117 0.43 -17.64 -6.62
C GLU A 117 -0.21 -18.94 -6.13
N GLY A 118 -0.48 -19.05 -4.84
CA GLY A 118 -1.23 -20.18 -4.26
C GLY A 118 -2.61 -20.32 -4.89
N LEU A 119 -3.33 -19.22 -5.06
CA LEU A 119 -4.63 -19.21 -5.73
C LEU A 119 -4.53 -19.63 -7.20
N VAL A 120 -3.56 -19.09 -7.94
CA VAL A 120 -3.34 -19.48 -9.35
C VAL A 120 -3.01 -20.97 -9.46
N ARG A 121 -2.18 -21.50 -8.54
CA ARG A 121 -1.88 -22.93 -8.49
C ARG A 121 -3.13 -23.75 -8.26
N LEU A 122 -3.94 -23.42 -7.24
CA LEU A 122 -5.21 -24.09 -6.96
C LEU A 122 -6.10 -24.16 -8.21
N ILE A 123 -6.30 -23.01 -8.87
CA ILE A 123 -7.16 -22.92 -10.06
C ILE A 123 -6.66 -23.86 -11.16
N ASN A 124 -5.37 -23.84 -11.46
CA ASN A 124 -4.80 -24.66 -12.52
C ASN A 124 -4.80 -26.15 -12.18
N THR A 125 -4.46 -26.52 -10.94
CA THR A 125 -4.40 -27.93 -10.54
C THR A 125 -5.80 -28.55 -10.47
N THR A 126 -6.79 -27.81 -9.97
CA THR A 126 -8.18 -28.31 -9.93
C THR A 126 -8.77 -28.41 -11.34
N ALA A 127 -8.55 -27.41 -12.20
CA ALA A 127 -9.05 -27.44 -13.57
C ALA A 127 -8.46 -28.59 -14.42
N ASN A 128 -7.22 -29.02 -14.14
CA ASN A 128 -6.60 -30.16 -14.82
C ASN A 128 -7.31 -31.50 -14.54
N ASN A 129 -8.06 -31.60 -13.45
CA ASN A 129 -8.76 -32.83 -13.05
C ASN A 129 -10.23 -32.86 -13.52
N ILE A 130 -10.67 -31.87 -14.30
CA ILE A 130 -12.07 -31.71 -14.74
C ILE A 130 -12.10 -31.65 -16.27
N ASP A 131 -13.16 -32.19 -16.87
CA ASP A 131 -13.37 -32.05 -18.31
C ASP A 131 -13.51 -30.55 -18.68
N LYS A 132 -12.75 -30.11 -19.68
CA LYS A 132 -12.75 -28.74 -20.19
C LYS A 132 -14.14 -28.26 -20.60
N LYS A 133 -15.02 -29.16 -21.03
CA LYS A 133 -16.40 -28.89 -21.47
C LYS A 133 -17.43 -29.05 -20.36
N ALA A 134 -17.03 -29.49 -19.16
CA ALA A 134 -17.93 -29.57 -18.01
C ALA A 134 -18.49 -28.18 -17.67
N PRO A 135 -19.65 -28.10 -17.00
CA PRO A 135 -20.19 -26.82 -16.55
C PRO A 135 -19.24 -26.11 -15.57
N ALA A 136 -19.16 -24.78 -15.64
CA ALA A 136 -18.38 -23.99 -14.69
C ALA A 136 -18.75 -24.23 -13.22
N LEU A 137 -20.01 -24.62 -12.96
CA LEU A 137 -20.48 -24.96 -11.61
C LEU A 137 -19.72 -26.14 -11.00
N GLU A 138 -19.35 -27.12 -11.83
CA GLU A 138 -18.57 -28.26 -11.38
C GLU A 138 -17.17 -27.81 -10.94
N LEU A 139 -16.47 -27.02 -11.78
CA LEU A 139 -15.17 -26.45 -11.42
C LEU A 139 -15.26 -25.58 -10.16
N GLY A 140 -16.26 -24.70 -10.05
CA GLY A 140 -16.45 -23.86 -8.87
C GLY A 140 -16.61 -24.67 -7.58
N ARG A 141 -17.41 -25.74 -7.60
CA ARG A 141 -17.58 -26.64 -6.45
C ARG A 141 -16.25 -27.29 -6.05
N PHE A 142 -15.55 -27.89 -7.02
CA PHE A 142 -14.26 -28.52 -6.74
C PHE A 142 -13.20 -27.53 -6.26
N LEU A 143 -13.20 -26.27 -6.73
CA LEU A 143 -12.27 -25.26 -6.24
C LEU A 143 -12.53 -24.91 -4.77
N ILE A 144 -13.80 -24.79 -4.37
CA ILE A 144 -14.16 -24.54 -2.97
C ILE A 144 -13.77 -25.75 -2.09
N GLU A 145 -14.07 -26.98 -2.54
CA GLU A 145 -13.70 -28.21 -1.81
C GLU A 145 -12.17 -28.37 -1.67
N ASN A 146 -11.42 -28.00 -2.71
CA ASN A 146 -9.95 -28.03 -2.71
C ASN A 146 -9.31 -26.76 -2.15
N THR A 147 -10.11 -25.78 -1.69
CA THR A 147 -9.59 -24.64 -0.94
C THR A 147 -9.12 -25.15 0.41
N GLY A 148 -7.87 -25.59 0.46
CA GLY A 148 -7.26 -26.13 1.65
C GLY A 148 -7.00 -25.04 2.70
N ARG A 149 -6.88 -25.48 3.96
CA ARG A 149 -6.45 -24.60 5.08
C ARG A 149 -5.17 -23.84 4.73
N ASP A 150 -4.23 -24.47 4.04
CA ASP A 150 -2.95 -23.88 3.67
C ASP A 150 -3.09 -22.63 2.79
N LEU A 151 -4.07 -22.62 1.87
CA LEU A 151 -4.29 -21.43 1.03
C LEU A 151 -4.86 -20.29 1.86
N ASN A 152 -5.87 -20.57 2.70
CA ASN A 152 -6.43 -19.57 3.60
C ASN A 152 -5.37 -19.02 4.58
N LEU A 153 -4.42 -19.86 5.01
CA LEU A 153 -3.26 -19.41 5.79
C LEU A 153 -2.39 -18.42 5.02
N TYR A 154 -2.09 -18.64 3.73
CA TYR A 154 -1.31 -17.65 2.96
C TYR A 154 -1.99 -16.28 2.88
N PHE A 155 -3.31 -16.24 2.68
CA PHE A 155 -4.06 -14.97 2.67
C PHE A 155 -4.05 -14.30 4.04
N ASN A 156 -4.32 -15.05 5.10
CA ASN A 156 -4.33 -14.53 6.47
C ASN A 156 -2.94 -14.05 6.91
N ASP A 157 -1.88 -14.78 6.56
CA ASP A 157 -0.49 -14.43 6.86
C ASP A 157 -0.05 -13.16 6.14
N ALA A 158 -0.52 -12.96 4.90
CA ALA A 158 -0.27 -11.74 4.15
C ALA A 158 -0.96 -10.53 4.81
N ILE A 159 -2.25 -10.65 5.17
CA ILE A 159 -2.99 -9.60 5.89
C ILE A 159 -2.34 -9.32 7.24
N ALA A 160 -1.96 -10.35 7.99
CA ALA A 160 -1.29 -10.22 9.27
C ALA A 160 0.07 -9.50 9.12
N SER A 161 0.81 -9.76 8.05
CA SER A 161 2.07 -9.06 7.75
C SER A 161 1.85 -7.58 7.47
N ILE A 162 0.83 -7.24 6.69
CA ILE A 162 0.46 -5.84 6.40
C ILE A 162 0.10 -5.12 7.71
N ARG A 163 -0.74 -5.74 8.55
CA ARG A 163 -1.14 -5.18 9.85
C ARG A 163 0.07 -5.02 10.78
N LYS A 164 0.95 -6.00 10.83
CA LYS A 164 2.17 -5.94 11.64
C LYS A 164 3.05 -4.78 11.19
N GLU A 165 3.33 -4.66 9.90
CA GLU A 165 4.17 -3.59 9.37
C GLU A 165 3.57 -2.20 9.63
N MET A 166 2.26 -2.06 9.45
CA MET A 166 1.54 -0.84 9.78
C MET A 166 1.68 -0.49 11.27
N ASN A 167 1.54 -1.47 12.17
CA ASN A 167 1.68 -1.27 13.61
C ASN A 167 3.13 -0.99 14.02
N ASP A 168 4.12 -1.65 13.41
CA ASP A 168 5.53 -1.44 13.74
C ASP A 168 5.98 -0.01 13.36
N LEU A 169 5.40 0.57 12.30
CA LEU A 169 5.72 1.93 11.85
C LEU A 169 4.88 3.01 12.52
N TYR A 170 3.64 2.71 12.93
CA TYR A 170 2.65 3.72 13.32
C TYR A 170 1.82 3.39 14.56
N GLY A 171 1.91 2.15 15.06
CA GLY A 171 1.33 1.74 16.32
C GLY A 171 2.09 2.39 17.46
N LYS A 172 1.39 3.25 18.21
CA LYS A 172 1.83 3.69 19.53
C LYS A 172 1.29 2.74 20.59
#